data_AF-A0A1M3NMC2-F1
#
_entry.id   AF-A0A1M3NMC2-F1
#
_cell.length_a   1.000
_cell.length_b   1.000
_cell.length_c   1.000
_cell.angle_alpha   90.00
_cell.angle_beta   90.00
_cell.angle_gamma   90.00
#
_symmetry.space_group_name_H-M   'P 1'
#
loop_
_entity.id
_entity.type
_entity.pdbx_description
1 polymer ?
#
loop_
_entity_poly.entity_id
_entity_poly.type
_entity_poly.pdbx_seq_one_letter_code
_entity_poly.pdbx_strand_id
1 'polypeptide(L)'
;MLLCDAVGFPGRVFARVEFGAPGVHWPALSFARHSALQDWLLRFHPQRDIVILVGADDPRHVRPCEDRGRLLSAIQIDHPLVTPTRDLVSPQELARERSLHGERRDLSLPLARAWRFVDRPLARDAYPDMVQRFVAPHRRGAMIEVAASEAARLMREAVASDFARRPDIAARTDELLRCEPERDREFARAIRRIEGHVRKSGRLLSFRAGLRSMPNSAERLLKALRHRFVAQRGRCALCDRPIPSEPANPILQLSVDRIDNRNDAYSEDNIQITHLGCNRGRNNASLAHWSEYVALMRDRA
;
A
#
# COMPACT_ATOMS: atom_id res chain seq x y z
N MET A 1 19.30 15.72 3.89
CA MET A 1 19.45 14.36 4.45
C MET A 1 19.64 13.39 3.29
N LEU A 2 20.22 12.21 3.49
CA LEU A 2 20.24 11.21 2.43
C LEU A 2 18.89 10.50 2.36
N LEU A 3 18.55 9.94 1.19
CA LEU A 3 17.31 9.18 1.04
C LEU A 3 17.24 8.01 2.03
N CYS A 4 18.34 7.29 2.27
CA CYS A 4 18.39 6.21 3.26
C CYS A 4 18.08 6.65 4.68
N ASP A 5 18.46 7.88 5.05
CA ASP A 5 18.14 8.43 6.37
C ASP A 5 16.65 8.72 6.49
N ALA A 6 16.02 9.10 5.37
CA ALA A 6 14.62 9.50 5.31
C ALA A 6 13.64 8.32 5.32
N VAL A 7 13.91 7.27 4.54
CA VAL A 7 13.02 6.11 4.39
C VAL A 7 13.44 4.88 5.19
N GLY A 8 14.66 4.88 5.76
CA GLY A 8 15.26 3.71 6.38
C GLY A 8 15.77 2.70 5.35
N PHE A 9 15.69 1.40 5.68
CA PHE A 9 16.07 0.32 4.76
C PHE A 9 14.86 -0.08 3.90
N PRO A 10 14.75 0.38 2.64
CA PRO A 10 13.64 -0.01 1.80
C PRO A 10 13.77 -1.49 1.41
N GLY A 11 12.63 -2.13 1.19
CA GLY A 11 12.60 -3.47 0.59
C GLY A 11 12.97 -3.38 -0.89
N ARG A 12 12.01 -2.96 -1.71
CA ARG A 12 12.19 -2.76 -3.15
C ARG A 12 12.14 -1.29 -3.53
N VAL A 13 12.91 -0.93 -4.55
CA VAL A 13 12.89 0.41 -5.17
C VAL A 13 12.23 0.29 -6.53
N PHE A 14 11.12 0.99 -6.70
CA PHE A 14 10.44 1.13 -7.97
C PHE A 14 10.71 2.50 -8.57
N ALA A 15 10.54 2.65 -9.88
CA ALA A 15 10.61 3.93 -10.56
C ALA A 15 9.46 4.10 -11.54
N ARG A 16 9.05 5.34 -11.75
CA ARG A 16 8.01 5.71 -12.70
C ARG A 16 8.27 7.09 -13.28
N VAL A 17 7.91 7.24 -14.56
CA VAL A 17 7.92 8.53 -15.24
C VAL A 17 6.63 9.30 -14.92
N GLU A 18 6.79 10.57 -14.52
CA GLU A 18 5.71 11.49 -14.18
C GLU A 18 5.89 12.87 -14.81
N PHE A 19 4.80 13.62 -14.97
CA PHE A 19 4.82 14.97 -15.55
C PHE A 19 5.20 16.07 -14.55
N GLY A 20 5.25 15.74 -13.25
CA GLY A 20 5.63 16.67 -12.20
C GLY A 20 5.84 15.98 -10.86
N ALA A 21 6.50 16.68 -9.94
CA ALA A 21 6.66 16.23 -8.57
C ALA A 21 5.32 16.28 -7.81
N PRO A 22 5.07 15.36 -6.88
CA PRO A 22 3.93 15.44 -5.98
C PRO A 22 4.03 16.68 -5.11
N GLY A 23 2.87 17.23 -4.75
CA GLY A 23 2.82 18.42 -3.91
C GLY A 23 1.45 18.65 -3.30
N VAL A 24 1.29 19.82 -2.68
CA VAL A 24 0.06 20.26 -2.01
C VAL A 24 -1.17 20.14 -2.93
N HIS A 25 -1.00 20.46 -4.21
CA HIS A 25 -2.07 20.43 -5.21
C HIS A 25 -2.35 19.04 -5.78
N TRP A 26 -1.39 18.12 -5.72
CA TRP A 26 -1.50 16.76 -6.23
C TRP A 26 -0.78 15.75 -5.29
N PRO A 27 -1.38 15.43 -4.13
CA PRO A 27 -0.72 14.62 -3.10
C PRO A 27 -0.94 13.10 -3.31
N ALA A 28 -0.91 12.66 -4.57
CA ALA A 28 -1.28 11.31 -4.93
C ALA A 28 -0.43 10.77 -6.09
N LEU A 29 -0.21 9.46 -6.12
CA LEU A 29 0.34 8.76 -7.28
C LEU A 29 -0.82 8.23 -8.13
N SER A 30 -1.05 8.84 -9.29
CA SER A 30 -2.23 8.55 -10.12
C SER A 30 -1.93 7.55 -11.23
N PHE A 31 -2.91 6.76 -11.65
CA PHE A 31 -2.73 5.68 -12.63
C PHE A 31 -3.73 5.81 -13.77
N ALA A 32 -3.23 5.79 -15.01
CA ALA A 32 -4.09 5.86 -16.19
C ALA A 32 -4.90 4.58 -16.45
N ARG A 33 -4.46 3.43 -15.90
CA ARG A 33 -5.12 2.12 -16.08
C ARG A 33 -5.26 1.42 -14.75
N HIS A 34 -6.46 0.94 -14.45
CA HIS A 34 -6.73 0.17 -13.24
C HIS A 34 -5.96 -1.16 -13.20
N SER A 35 -5.86 -1.87 -14.33
CA SER A 35 -5.10 -3.14 -14.41
C SER A 35 -3.63 -2.95 -14.03
N ALA A 36 -2.99 -1.90 -14.54
CA ALA A 36 -1.59 -1.61 -14.22
C ALA A 36 -1.36 -1.30 -12.73
N LEU A 37 -2.33 -0.65 -12.08
CA LEU A 37 -2.31 -0.43 -10.64
C LEU A 37 -2.45 -1.74 -9.87
N GLN A 38 -3.44 -2.57 -10.21
CA GLN A 38 -3.67 -3.86 -9.55
C GLN A 38 -2.46 -4.80 -9.68
N ASP A 39 -1.91 -4.96 -10.89
CA ASP A 39 -0.76 -5.83 -11.16
C ASP A 39 0.50 -5.39 -10.40
N TRP A 40 0.65 -4.09 -10.17
CA TRP A 40 1.75 -3.57 -9.37
C TRP A 40 1.49 -3.73 -7.86
N LEU A 41 0.27 -3.50 -7.39
CA LEU A 41 -0.09 -3.68 -5.98
C LEU A 41 0.13 -5.11 -5.49
N LEU A 42 0.01 -6.12 -6.35
CA LEU A 42 0.37 -7.51 -6.02
C LEU A 42 1.86 -7.70 -5.65
N ARG A 43 2.72 -6.77 -6.06
CA ARG A 43 4.18 -6.83 -5.87
C ARG A 43 4.72 -5.68 -5.02
N PHE A 44 3.88 -4.76 -4.56
CA PHE A 44 4.31 -3.60 -3.80
C PHE A 44 3.97 -3.76 -2.33
N HIS A 45 4.95 -3.53 -1.44
CA HIS A 45 4.73 -3.52 0.00
C HIS A 45 4.71 -2.09 0.54
N PRO A 46 3.55 -1.59 0.98
CA PRO A 46 3.42 -0.28 1.62
C PRO A 46 4.39 -0.12 2.80
N GLN A 47 4.84 1.11 3.06
CA GLN A 47 5.80 1.48 4.13
C GLN A 47 7.19 0.81 4.03
N ARG A 48 7.38 -0.19 3.19
CA ARG A 48 8.65 -0.91 3.01
C ARG A 48 9.29 -0.57 1.66
N ASP A 49 8.50 -0.63 0.60
CA ASP A 49 8.98 -0.34 -0.74
C ASP A 49 8.82 1.16 -1.04
N ILE A 50 9.67 1.70 -1.91
CA ILE A 50 9.66 3.11 -2.30
C ILE A 50 9.49 3.27 -3.81
N VAL A 51 8.97 4.41 -4.24
CA VAL A 51 8.86 4.75 -5.65
C VAL A 51 9.65 6.02 -5.94
N ILE A 52 10.47 5.98 -6.98
CA ILE A 52 11.22 7.11 -7.50
C ILE A 52 10.48 7.69 -8.70
N LEU A 53 10.25 8.99 -8.68
CA LEU A 53 9.59 9.72 -9.75
C LEU A 53 10.64 10.42 -10.61
N VAL A 54 10.57 10.13 -11.90
CA VAL A 54 11.44 10.71 -12.92
C VAL A 54 10.59 11.61 -13.81
N GLY A 55 11.06 12.80 -14.12
CA GLY A 55 10.34 13.70 -15.00
C GLY A 55 10.28 13.15 -16.41
N ALA A 56 9.10 13.21 -17.02
CA ALA A 56 8.96 12.91 -18.43
C ALA A 56 9.86 13.84 -19.26
N ASP A 57 10.25 13.39 -20.45
CA ASP A 57 11.10 14.18 -21.35
C ASP A 57 10.27 14.90 -22.45
N ASP A 58 8.93 14.82 -22.38
CA ASP A 58 8.06 15.42 -23.38
C ASP A 58 7.90 16.94 -23.14
N PRO A 59 8.44 17.79 -24.04
CA PRO A 59 8.43 19.23 -23.85
C PRO A 59 7.02 19.85 -23.91
N ARG A 60 6.04 19.14 -24.48
CA ARG A 60 4.65 19.62 -24.56
C ARG A 60 3.88 19.46 -23.25
N HIS A 61 4.29 18.51 -22.42
CA HIS A 61 3.51 18.02 -21.29
C HIS A 61 4.22 18.19 -19.94
N VAL A 62 5.49 18.61 -19.94
CA VAL A 62 6.29 18.78 -18.72
C VAL A 62 6.54 20.26 -18.46
N ARG A 63 5.98 20.77 -17.35
CA ARG A 63 6.25 22.10 -16.81
C ARG A 63 6.50 21.98 -15.30
N PRO A 64 7.62 22.51 -14.78
CA PRO A 64 8.62 23.35 -15.44
C PRO A 64 9.64 22.58 -16.31
N CYS A 65 10.31 23.27 -17.23
CA CYS A 65 11.30 22.68 -18.15
C CYS A 65 12.46 22.00 -17.41
N GLU A 66 12.79 22.49 -16.22
CA GLU A 66 13.83 22.00 -15.34
C GLU A 66 13.56 20.63 -14.73
N ASP A 67 12.37 20.06 -14.93
CA ASP A 67 12.00 18.73 -14.43
C ASP A 67 12.28 17.64 -15.46
N ARG A 68 12.49 18.01 -16.73
CA ARG A 68 12.54 17.07 -17.85
C ARG A 68 13.67 16.06 -17.71
N GLY A 69 13.30 14.78 -17.74
CA GLY A 69 14.24 13.67 -17.65
C GLY A 69 15.03 13.58 -16.34
N ARG A 70 14.70 14.39 -15.32
CA ARG A 70 15.45 14.46 -14.06
C ARG A 70 14.77 13.69 -12.95
N LEU A 71 15.55 13.33 -11.93
CA LEU A 71 14.96 12.86 -10.68
C LEU A 71 14.11 13.97 -10.05
N LEU A 72 12.86 13.63 -9.71
CA LEU A 72 11.92 14.56 -9.10
C LEU A 72 11.82 14.31 -7.60
N SER A 73 11.30 13.15 -7.23
CA SER A 73 10.98 12.83 -5.85
C SER A 73 11.09 11.35 -5.57
N ALA A 74 11.41 11.01 -4.33
CA ALA A 74 11.12 9.70 -3.76
C ALA A 74 9.79 9.78 -3.01
N ILE A 75 8.94 8.77 -3.15
CA ILE A 75 7.66 8.69 -2.45
C ILE A 75 7.53 7.38 -1.70
N GLN A 76 6.87 7.44 -0.54
CA GLN A 76 6.48 6.29 0.23
C GLN A 76 4.96 6.30 0.39
N ILE A 77 4.37 5.16 0.04
CA ILE A 77 2.94 4.94 0.14
C ILE A 77 2.69 4.13 1.39
N ASP A 78 1.96 4.70 2.34
CA ASP A 78 1.66 4.00 3.60
C ASP A 78 0.54 2.98 3.44
N HIS A 79 -0.31 3.15 2.42
CA HIS A 79 -1.50 2.34 2.24
C HIS A 79 -1.91 2.23 0.76
N PRO A 80 -2.27 1.03 0.26
CA PRO A 80 -2.67 0.83 -1.12
C PRO A 80 -4.16 1.14 -1.33
N LEU A 81 -4.73 2.14 -0.64
CA LEU A 81 -6.12 2.56 -0.90
C LEU A 81 -6.17 3.13 -2.30
N VAL A 82 -6.79 2.40 -3.19
CA VAL A 82 -7.13 2.91 -4.51
C VAL A 82 -8.30 3.86 -4.33
N THR A 83 -8.02 5.15 -4.41
CA THR A 83 -9.01 6.22 -4.26
C THR A 83 -9.25 6.88 -5.61
N PRO A 84 -10.50 7.25 -5.95
CA PRO A 84 -10.73 8.12 -7.09
C PRO A 84 -9.92 9.42 -6.97
N THR A 85 -9.21 9.80 -8.03
CA THR A 85 -8.34 10.99 -8.01
C THR A 85 -9.11 12.26 -7.68
N ARG A 86 -10.36 12.36 -8.12
CA ARG A 86 -11.27 13.47 -7.81
C ARG A 86 -11.54 13.68 -6.31
N ASP A 87 -11.32 12.66 -5.49
CA ASP A 87 -11.53 12.75 -4.04
C ASP A 87 -10.26 13.26 -3.34
N LEU A 88 -9.10 13.15 -4.00
CA LEU A 88 -7.77 13.53 -3.51
C LEU A 88 -7.25 14.86 -4.07
N VAL A 89 -7.85 15.40 -5.12
CA VAL A 89 -7.36 16.60 -5.83
C VAL A 89 -8.53 17.56 -6.01
N SER A 90 -8.27 18.87 -6.01
CA SER A 90 -9.34 19.86 -6.22
C SER A 90 -9.94 19.74 -7.63
N PRO A 91 -11.23 20.10 -7.83
CA PRO A 91 -11.84 20.10 -9.16
C PRO A 91 -11.09 20.95 -10.18
N GLN A 92 -10.49 22.06 -9.74
CA GLN A 92 -9.71 22.96 -10.59
C GLN A 92 -8.42 22.30 -11.11
N GLU A 93 -7.67 21.63 -10.22
CA GLU A 93 -6.46 20.92 -10.61
C GLU A 93 -6.77 19.71 -11.49
N LEU A 94 -7.86 18.99 -11.18
CA LEU A 94 -8.30 17.88 -12.02
C LEU A 94 -8.73 18.35 -13.42
N ALA A 95 -9.46 19.46 -13.52
CA ALA A 95 -9.83 20.06 -14.81
C ALA A 95 -8.59 20.51 -15.59
N ARG A 96 -7.60 21.10 -14.91
CA ARG A 96 -6.33 21.49 -15.51
C ARG A 96 -5.56 20.29 -16.06
N GLU A 97 -5.39 19.24 -15.26
CA GLU A 97 -4.75 17.99 -15.69
C GLU A 97 -5.45 17.39 -16.91
N ARG A 98 -6.79 17.34 -16.89
CA ARG A 98 -7.58 16.82 -18.00
C ARG A 98 -7.44 17.65 -19.28
N SER A 99 -7.33 18.97 -19.16
CA SER A 99 -7.10 19.86 -20.30
C SER A 99 -5.72 19.63 -20.96
N LEU A 100 -4.72 19.23 -20.16
CA LEU A 100 -3.34 19.04 -20.63
C LEU A 100 -3.08 17.60 -21.10
N HIS A 101 -3.70 16.60 -20.48
CA HIS A 101 -3.34 15.20 -20.67
C HIS A 101 -4.53 14.29 -21.04
N GLY A 102 -5.72 14.88 -21.23
CA GLY A 102 -6.98 14.21 -21.55
C GLY A 102 -7.64 13.56 -20.32
N GLU A 103 -8.78 12.90 -20.54
CA GLU A 103 -9.47 12.12 -19.51
C GLU A 103 -8.69 10.83 -19.20
N ARG A 104 -7.70 10.96 -18.33
CA ARG A 104 -6.88 9.87 -17.80
C ARG A 104 -6.73 10.05 -16.30
N ARG A 105 -6.21 9.02 -15.62
CA ARG A 105 -5.79 9.07 -14.21
C ARG A 105 -6.94 9.15 -13.21
N ASP A 106 -7.99 8.35 -13.39
CA ASP A 106 -9.16 8.36 -12.50
C ASP A 106 -8.91 7.74 -11.13
N LEU A 107 -7.87 6.93 -10.98
CA LEU A 107 -7.53 6.23 -9.76
C LEU A 107 -6.14 6.61 -9.28
N SER A 108 -6.00 6.75 -7.97
CA SER A 108 -4.79 7.22 -7.33
C SER A 108 -4.53 6.50 -6.02
N LEU A 109 -3.25 6.48 -5.64
CA LEU A 109 -2.82 6.13 -4.29
C LEU A 109 -2.44 7.41 -3.54
N PRO A 110 -3.03 7.66 -2.37
CA PRO A 110 -2.71 8.84 -1.59
C PRO A 110 -1.29 8.73 -1.00
N LEU A 111 -0.45 9.77 -1.20
CA LEU A 111 0.96 9.75 -0.77
C LEU A 111 1.13 10.14 0.69
N ALA A 112 1.69 9.26 1.50
CA ALA A 112 1.89 9.56 2.90
C ALA A 112 3.11 10.44 3.14
N ARG A 113 4.20 10.14 2.41
CA ARG A 113 5.45 10.88 2.47
C ARG A 113 6.02 11.02 1.08
N ALA A 114 6.66 12.15 0.84
CA ALA A 114 7.45 12.39 -0.34
C ALA A 114 8.66 13.25 0.03
N TRP A 115 9.74 13.07 -0.70
CA TRP A 115 10.96 13.83 -0.57
C TRP A 115 11.43 14.24 -1.94
N ARG A 116 11.81 15.51 -2.09
CA ARG A 116 12.37 16.02 -3.34
C ARG A 116 13.86 15.80 -3.38
N PHE A 117 14.39 15.37 -4.52
CA PHE A 117 15.85 15.32 -4.71
C PHE A 117 16.41 16.74 -4.76
N VAL A 118 17.55 16.95 -4.12
CA VAL A 118 18.18 18.28 -4.05
C VAL A 118 18.88 18.61 -5.37
N ASP A 119 19.76 17.72 -5.84
CA ASP A 119 20.59 17.99 -7.02
C ASP A 119 19.88 17.67 -8.35
N ARG A 120 18.80 16.87 -8.27
CA ARG A 120 17.90 16.52 -9.39
C ARG A 120 18.66 16.18 -10.68
N PRO A 121 19.59 15.20 -10.65
CA PRO A 121 20.40 14.88 -11.82
C PRO A 121 19.53 14.37 -12.97
N LEU A 122 20.04 14.50 -14.20
CA LEU A 122 19.43 13.86 -15.37
C LEU A 122 19.48 12.35 -15.17
N ALA A 123 18.31 11.72 -15.15
CA ALA A 123 18.19 10.29 -14.86
C ALA A 123 18.91 9.45 -15.90
N ARG A 124 18.94 9.88 -17.17
CA ARG A 124 19.64 9.16 -18.25
C ARG A 124 21.16 9.10 -18.05
N ASP A 125 21.73 10.11 -17.39
CA ASP A 125 23.18 10.22 -17.19
C ASP A 125 23.58 9.53 -15.88
N ALA A 126 22.80 9.72 -14.82
CA ALA A 126 23.10 9.16 -13.51
C ALA A 126 22.64 7.70 -13.35
N TYR A 127 21.53 7.32 -13.99
CA TYR A 127 20.82 6.04 -13.81
C TYR A 127 20.38 5.41 -15.15
N PRO A 128 21.33 5.09 -16.03
CA PRO A 128 21.04 4.64 -17.39
C PRO A 128 20.24 3.34 -17.46
N ASP A 129 20.46 2.37 -16.53
CA ASP A 129 19.78 1.07 -16.60
C ASP A 129 18.29 1.23 -16.27
N MET A 130 17.97 2.05 -15.25
CA MET A 130 16.60 2.44 -14.91
C MET A 130 15.93 3.13 -16.10
N VAL A 131 16.61 4.09 -16.75
CA VAL A 131 16.02 4.83 -17.87
C VAL A 131 15.79 3.95 -19.09
N GLN A 132 16.74 3.06 -19.42
CA GLN A 132 16.61 2.13 -20.53
C GLN A 132 15.35 1.25 -20.41
N ARG A 133 14.96 0.90 -19.18
CA ARG A 133 13.73 0.12 -18.92
C ARG A 133 12.43 0.87 -19.24
N PHE A 134 12.45 2.20 -19.35
CA PHE A 134 11.31 3.02 -19.79
C PHE A 134 11.20 3.15 -21.31
N VAL A 135 12.25 2.82 -22.08
CA VAL A 135 12.30 3.04 -23.54
C VAL A 135 11.27 2.17 -24.28
N ALA A 136 10.91 1.01 -23.74
CA ALA A 136 9.91 0.14 -24.31
C ALA A 136 8.51 0.84 -24.34
N PRO A 137 7.88 1.02 -25.52
CA PRO A 137 6.62 1.77 -25.64
C PRO A 137 5.50 1.28 -24.73
N HIS A 138 5.41 -0.04 -24.50
CA HIS A 138 4.41 -0.65 -23.63
C HIS A 138 4.65 -0.40 -22.11
N ARG A 139 5.82 0.14 -21.74
CA ARG A 139 6.22 0.45 -20.36
C ARG A 139 6.15 1.94 -20.03
N ARG A 140 5.74 2.80 -20.98
CA ARG A 140 5.52 4.23 -20.69
C ARG A 140 4.39 4.39 -19.67
N GLY A 141 4.70 5.02 -18.53
CA GLY A 141 3.79 5.15 -17.39
C GLY A 141 3.64 3.88 -16.55
N ALA A 142 4.39 2.82 -16.83
CA ALA A 142 4.44 1.64 -15.99
C ALA A 142 5.35 1.86 -14.78
N MET A 143 5.11 1.08 -13.73
CA MET A 143 6.03 0.97 -12.62
C MET A 143 7.11 -0.07 -12.96
N ILE A 144 8.39 0.32 -12.87
CA ILE A 144 9.51 -0.59 -13.07
C ILE A 144 10.23 -0.81 -11.75
N GLU A 145 10.74 -2.03 -11.53
CA GLU A 145 11.66 -2.28 -10.43
C GLU A 145 13.07 -1.87 -10.85
N VAL A 146 13.75 -1.12 -9.99
CA VAL A 146 15.12 -0.62 -10.21
C VAL A 146 16.11 -1.71 -9.86
N ALA A 147 17.17 -1.85 -10.67
CA ALA A 147 18.23 -2.82 -10.38
C ALA A 147 18.91 -2.52 -9.03
N ALA A 148 19.33 -3.55 -8.31
CA ALA A 148 19.87 -3.41 -6.96
C ALA A 148 21.07 -2.43 -6.87
N SER A 149 21.93 -2.41 -7.89
CA SER A 149 23.08 -1.50 -8.00
C SER A 149 22.67 -0.03 -8.04
N GLU A 150 21.71 0.33 -8.91
CA GLU A 150 21.19 1.69 -9.01
C GLU A 150 20.29 2.07 -7.84
N ALA A 151 19.53 1.12 -7.30
CA ALA A 151 18.76 1.31 -6.08
C ALA A 151 19.68 1.73 -4.93
N ALA A 152 20.80 1.02 -4.71
CA ALA A 152 21.77 1.37 -3.67
C ALA A 152 22.40 2.76 -3.88
N ARG A 153 22.54 3.21 -5.13
CA ARG A 153 23.03 4.57 -5.46
C ARG A 153 21.96 5.63 -5.18
N LEU A 154 20.71 5.41 -5.60
CA LEU A 154 19.56 6.28 -5.32
C LEU A 154 19.40 6.52 -3.82
N MET A 155 19.64 5.50 -2.99
CA MET A 155 19.58 5.61 -1.54
C MET A 155 20.58 6.61 -0.94
N ARG A 156 21.65 6.95 -1.66
CA ARG A 156 22.69 7.91 -1.23
C ARG A 156 22.49 9.31 -1.80
N GLU A 157 21.42 9.54 -2.56
CA GLU A 157 21.11 10.86 -3.07
C GLU A 157 20.58 11.77 -1.97
N ALA A 158 20.92 13.06 -2.07
CA ALA A 158 20.44 14.08 -1.15
C ALA A 158 18.97 14.41 -1.43
N VAL A 159 18.16 14.42 -0.36
CA VAL A 159 16.75 14.75 -0.41
C VAL A 159 16.34 15.79 0.64
N ALA A 160 15.27 16.52 0.32
CA ALA A 160 14.60 17.47 1.19
C ALA A 160 13.15 17.03 1.45
N SER A 161 12.67 17.24 2.67
CA SER A 161 11.28 16.97 3.06
C SER A 161 10.44 18.25 2.90
N ASP A 162 10.07 18.57 1.67
CA ASP A 162 9.23 19.72 1.32
C ASP A 162 7.75 19.34 1.08
N PHE A 163 7.43 18.04 1.19
CA PHE A 163 6.06 17.56 1.02
C PHE A 163 5.19 17.84 2.24
N ALA A 164 4.24 18.77 2.08
CA ALA A 164 3.11 18.92 2.99
C ALA A 164 1.84 18.43 2.30
N ARG A 165 1.22 17.39 2.85
CA ARG A 165 -0.14 17.00 2.44
C ARG A 165 -1.10 18.06 2.97
N ARG A 166 -2.05 18.52 2.14
CA ARG A 166 -3.09 19.44 2.63
C ARG A 166 -3.89 18.79 3.77
N PRO A 167 -4.23 19.53 4.84
CA PRO A 167 -4.98 18.98 5.97
C PRO A 167 -6.35 18.39 5.58
N ASP A 168 -7.05 18.98 4.61
CA ASP A 168 -8.34 18.48 4.13
C ASP A 168 -8.24 17.14 3.40
N ILE A 169 -7.16 16.93 2.63
CA ILE A 169 -6.91 15.67 1.93
C ILE A 169 -6.42 14.59 2.90
N ALA A 170 -5.62 14.98 3.90
CA ALA A 170 -5.25 14.09 4.99
C ALA A 170 -6.49 13.62 5.76
N ALA A 171 -7.34 14.55 6.18
CA ALA A 171 -8.60 14.27 6.87
C ALA A 171 -9.54 13.38 6.03
N ARG A 172 -9.69 13.64 4.73
CA ARG A 172 -10.47 12.78 3.81
C ARG A 172 -9.89 11.39 3.66
N THR A 173 -8.57 11.25 3.57
CA THR A 173 -7.93 9.92 3.50
C THR A 173 -8.17 9.16 4.79
N ASP A 174 -8.03 9.83 5.93
CA ASP A 174 -8.30 9.23 7.24
C ASP A 174 -9.78 8.86 7.38
N GLU A 175 -10.69 9.71 6.89
CA GLU A 175 -12.13 9.46 6.82
C GLU A 175 -12.48 8.26 5.95
N LEU A 176 -11.87 8.11 4.76
CA LEU A 176 -12.03 6.93 3.91
C LEU A 176 -11.54 5.64 4.58
N LEU A 177 -10.63 5.75 5.56
CA LEU A 177 -10.16 4.64 6.38
C LEU A 177 -10.98 4.45 7.66
N ARG A 178 -11.85 5.40 8.03
CA ARG A 178 -12.76 5.23 9.17
C ARG A 178 -13.73 4.12 8.83
N CYS A 179 -13.92 3.24 9.80
CA CYS A 179 -14.98 2.27 9.78
C CYS A 179 -16.08 2.73 10.75
N GLU A 180 -17.28 2.18 10.61
CA GLU A 180 -18.37 2.40 11.57
C GLU A 180 -17.90 2.11 13.01
N PRO A 181 -18.38 2.83 14.04
CA PRO A 181 -17.95 2.65 15.43
C PRO A 181 -18.03 1.20 15.93
N GLU A 182 -19.06 0.46 15.49
CA GLU A 182 -19.26 -0.96 15.77
C GLU A 182 -18.10 -1.79 15.22
N ARG A 183 -17.63 -1.47 14.01
CA ARG A 183 -16.51 -2.16 13.36
C ARG A 183 -15.19 -1.87 14.07
N ASP A 184 -14.98 -0.64 14.51
CA ASP A 184 -13.80 -0.30 15.31
C ASP A 184 -13.80 -1.02 16.66
N ARG A 185 -14.97 -1.20 17.29
CA ARG A 185 -15.11 -2.05 18.49
C ARG A 185 -14.72 -3.50 18.21
N GLU A 186 -15.13 -4.05 17.07
CA GLU A 186 -14.74 -5.41 16.62
C GLU A 186 -13.22 -5.52 16.40
N PHE A 187 -12.58 -4.53 15.76
CA PHE A 187 -11.13 -4.50 15.57
C PHE A 187 -10.38 -4.38 16.89
N ALA A 188 -10.81 -3.46 17.78
CA ALA A 188 -10.20 -3.31 19.09
C ALA A 188 -10.28 -4.61 19.90
N ARG A 189 -11.40 -5.34 19.81
CA ARG A 189 -11.51 -6.68 20.41
C ARG A 189 -10.54 -7.68 19.78
N ALA A 190 -10.41 -7.69 18.45
CA ALA A 190 -9.48 -8.56 17.75
C ALA A 190 -8.02 -8.28 18.16
N ILE A 191 -7.64 -7.01 18.27
CA ILE A 191 -6.32 -6.56 18.76
C ILE A 191 -6.08 -7.08 20.18
N ARG A 192 -7.04 -6.90 21.11
CA ARG A 192 -6.93 -7.43 22.48
C ARG A 192 -6.72 -8.95 22.50
N ARG A 193 -7.35 -9.71 21.60
CA ARG A 193 -7.10 -11.16 21.46
C ARG A 193 -5.69 -11.45 20.97
N ILE A 194 -5.20 -10.72 19.97
CA ILE A 194 -3.83 -10.85 19.44
C ILE A 194 -2.82 -10.54 20.55
N GLU A 195 -2.98 -9.42 21.26
CA GLU A 195 -2.13 -9.07 22.41
C GLU A 195 -2.15 -10.15 23.49
N GLY A 196 -3.33 -10.72 23.79
CA GLY A 196 -3.47 -11.81 24.74
C GLY A 196 -2.73 -13.08 24.28
N HIS A 197 -2.74 -13.38 22.97
CA HIS A 197 -1.97 -14.48 22.39
C HIS A 197 -0.45 -14.20 22.42
N VAL A 198 -0.02 -13.00 22.07
CA VAL A 198 1.39 -12.59 22.10
C VAL A 198 1.92 -12.60 23.53
N ARG A 199 1.17 -12.12 24.53
CA ARG A 199 1.56 -12.18 25.95
C ARG A 199 1.69 -13.61 26.49
N LYS A 200 0.91 -14.56 25.95
CA LYS A 200 0.98 -15.98 26.31
C LYS A 200 2.05 -16.74 25.51
N SER A 201 2.58 -16.15 24.44
CA SER A 201 3.66 -16.70 23.62
C SER A 201 4.92 -16.94 24.47
N GLY A 202 5.60 -18.06 24.26
CA GLY A 202 6.82 -18.40 25.01
C GLY A 202 6.63 -18.87 26.46
N ARG A 203 5.40 -18.91 27.00
CA ARG A 203 5.12 -19.53 28.31
C ARG A 203 4.94 -21.04 28.18
N LEU A 204 5.55 -21.80 29.09
CA LEU A 204 5.30 -23.23 29.31
C LEU A 204 3.87 -23.43 29.83
N LEU A 205 2.91 -23.52 28.93
CA LEU A 205 1.70 -24.32 29.13
C LEU A 205 2.03 -25.73 28.60
N SER A 206 1.28 -26.76 28.98
CA SER A 206 1.49 -28.18 28.64
C SER A 206 1.57 -28.49 27.12
N PHE A 207 1.44 -27.48 26.26
CA PHE A 207 1.83 -27.43 24.86
C PHE A 207 2.65 -26.16 24.58
N ARG A 208 3.80 -26.26 23.88
CA ARG A 208 4.57 -25.08 23.44
C ARG A 208 3.73 -24.26 22.44
N ALA A 209 3.31 -23.06 22.84
CA ALA A 209 2.72 -22.09 21.93
C ALA A 209 3.81 -21.45 21.03
N GLY A 210 3.56 -21.34 19.72
CA GLY A 210 4.48 -20.72 18.76
C GLY A 210 4.82 -19.25 19.09
N LEU A 211 6.01 -18.81 18.67
CA LEU A 211 6.59 -17.49 18.96
C LEU A 211 5.88 -16.39 18.16
N ARG A 212 4.83 -15.78 18.72
CA ARG A 212 4.06 -14.71 18.06
C ARG A 212 4.58 -13.32 18.37
N SER A 213 4.56 -12.43 17.38
CA SER A 213 4.86 -11.00 17.51
C SER A 213 3.78 -10.12 16.84
N MET A 214 3.71 -8.85 17.22
CA MET A 214 2.79 -7.85 16.65
C MET A 214 3.53 -6.51 16.49
N PRO A 215 3.01 -5.52 15.72
CA PRO A 215 3.67 -4.24 15.52
C PRO A 215 3.80 -3.46 16.83
N ASN A 216 4.78 -2.54 16.90
CA ASN A 216 5.15 -1.81 18.12
C ASN A 216 4.03 -0.94 18.75
N SER A 217 2.87 -0.77 18.09
CA SER A 217 1.70 -0.08 18.67
C SER A 217 0.37 -0.69 18.20
N ALA A 218 -0.60 -0.73 19.11
CA ALA A 218 -1.99 -1.15 18.82
C ALA A 218 -2.64 -0.25 17.75
N GLU A 219 -2.27 1.02 17.68
CA GLU A 219 -2.72 1.97 16.67
C GLU A 219 -2.29 1.55 15.25
N ARG A 220 -1.04 1.09 15.09
CA ARG A 220 -0.55 0.60 13.80
C ARG A 220 -1.30 -0.66 13.36
N LEU A 221 -1.60 -1.56 14.30
CA LEU A 221 -2.39 -2.76 14.00
C LEU A 221 -3.85 -2.41 13.68
N LEU A 222 -4.48 -1.48 14.40
CA LEU A 222 -5.83 -1.00 14.09
C LEU A 222 -5.91 -0.39 12.69
N LYS A 223 -4.94 0.45 12.34
CA LYS A 223 -4.80 1.02 11.00
C LYS A 223 -4.67 -0.09 9.95
N ALA A 224 -3.81 -1.08 10.16
CA ALA A 224 -3.65 -2.23 9.27
C ALA A 224 -4.93 -3.08 9.14
N LEU A 225 -5.74 -3.20 10.20
CA LEU A 225 -7.02 -3.92 10.15
C LEU A 225 -8.08 -3.16 9.34
N ARG A 226 -8.19 -1.83 9.53
CA ARG A 226 -9.05 -0.97 8.70
C ARG A 226 -8.64 -1.03 7.23
N HIS A 227 -7.34 -0.93 6.96
CA HIS A 227 -6.75 -1.10 5.64
C HIS A 227 -7.20 -2.41 4.98
N ARG A 228 -7.02 -3.54 5.67
CA ARG A 228 -7.40 -4.86 5.15
C ARG A 228 -8.90 -4.99 4.96
N PHE A 229 -9.71 -4.45 5.85
CA PHE A 229 -11.16 -4.50 5.72
C PHE A 229 -11.65 -3.73 4.49
N VAL A 230 -11.13 -2.53 4.24
CA VAL A 230 -11.46 -1.73 3.05
C VAL A 230 -10.96 -2.44 1.78
N ALA A 231 -9.72 -2.93 1.77
CA ALA A 231 -9.15 -3.67 0.64
C ALA A 231 -9.94 -4.93 0.30
N GLN A 232 -10.44 -5.64 1.32
CA GLN A 232 -11.31 -6.81 1.18
C GLN A 232 -12.79 -6.44 0.95
N ARG A 233 -13.12 -5.15 0.80
CA ARG A 233 -14.49 -4.65 0.61
C ARG A 233 -15.47 -5.17 1.67
N GLY A 234 -15.01 -5.28 2.91
CA GLY A 234 -15.77 -5.81 4.03
C GLY A 234 -16.10 -7.31 3.94
N ARG A 235 -15.41 -8.07 3.09
CA ARG A 235 -15.62 -9.52 2.91
C ARG A 235 -14.55 -10.35 3.61
N CYS A 236 -14.91 -11.57 3.96
CA CYS A 236 -13.99 -12.54 4.54
C CYS A 236 -13.01 -13.05 3.48
N ALA A 237 -11.71 -12.94 3.74
CA ALA A 237 -10.67 -13.39 2.81
C ALA A 237 -10.71 -14.90 2.49
N LEU A 238 -11.37 -15.70 3.33
CA LEU A 238 -11.39 -17.17 3.23
C LEU A 238 -12.63 -17.74 2.54
N CYS A 239 -13.76 -17.02 2.56
CA CYS A 239 -15.00 -17.50 1.97
C CYS A 239 -15.68 -16.49 1.05
N ASP A 240 -15.13 -15.28 0.95
CA ASP A 240 -15.59 -14.14 0.15
C ASP A 240 -17.02 -13.64 0.48
N ARG A 241 -17.60 -14.08 1.61
CA ARG A 241 -18.89 -13.58 2.10
C ARG A 241 -18.71 -12.31 2.93
N PRO A 242 -19.70 -11.40 2.94
CA PRO A 242 -19.66 -10.19 3.78
C PRO A 242 -19.41 -10.52 5.26
N ILE A 243 -18.66 -9.65 5.94
CA ILE A 243 -18.47 -9.74 7.39
C ILE A 243 -19.52 -8.84 8.06
N PRO A 244 -20.54 -9.41 8.71
CA PRO A 244 -21.57 -8.62 9.38
C PRO A 244 -20.97 -7.75 10.50
N SER A 245 -21.60 -6.60 10.75
CA SER A 245 -21.38 -5.85 11.98
C SER A 245 -22.20 -6.53 13.08
N GLU A 246 -21.58 -6.80 14.24
CA GLU A 246 -22.25 -7.38 15.42
C GLU A 246 -23.12 -8.63 15.12
N PRO A 247 -22.55 -9.72 14.58
CA PRO A 247 -23.33 -10.91 14.26
C PRO A 247 -23.88 -11.59 15.51
N ALA A 248 -25.18 -11.95 15.46
CA ALA A 248 -25.79 -12.82 16.47
C ALA A 248 -25.13 -14.21 16.53
N ASN A 249 -24.67 -14.73 15.38
CA ASN A 249 -23.92 -15.99 15.32
C ASN A 249 -22.42 -15.74 15.62
N PRO A 250 -21.87 -16.24 16.74
CA PRO A 250 -20.47 -16.02 17.11
C PRO A 250 -19.45 -16.54 16.08
N ILE A 251 -19.83 -17.51 15.26
CA ILE A 251 -18.97 -18.06 14.21
C ILE A 251 -18.75 -17.05 13.06
N LEU A 252 -19.69 -16.14 12.85
CA LEU A 252 -19.59 -15.07 11.86
C LEU A 252 -18.85 -13.83 12.39
N GLN A 253 -18.43 -13.84 13.66
CA GLN A 253 -17.69 -12.76 14.27
C GLN A 253 -16.40 -12.46 13.49
N LEU A 254 -16.01 -11.18 13.43
CA LEU A 254 -14.75 -10.77 12.84
C LEU A 254 -13.55 -11.38 13.59
N SER A 255 -12.67 -11.99 12.82
CA SER A 255 -11.39 -12.53 13.27
C SER A 255 -10.25 -12.05 12.38
N VAL A 256 -9.02 -12.12 12.91
CA VAL A 256 -7.79 -11.80 12.20
C VAL A 256 -7.04 -13.09 12.00
N ASP A 257 -6.81 -13.42 10.74
CA ASP A 257 -6.09 -14.63 10.32
C ASP A 257 -4.73 -14.25 9.75
N ARG A 258 -3.77 -15.18 9.84
CA ARG A 258 -2.45 -15.00 9.23
C ARG A 258 -2.45 -15.55 7.82
N ILE A 259 -1.95 -14.78 6.85
CA ILE A 259 -1.90 -15.25 5.46
C ILE A 259 -0.97 -16.47 5.35
N ASP A 260 0.25 -16.33 5.87
CA ASP A 260 1.20 -17.42 6.07
C ASP A 260 1.27 -17.82 7.55
N ASN A 261 0.82 -19.04 7.85
CA ASN A 261 0.85 -19.60 9.20
C ASN A 261 2.25 -19.99 9.68
N ARG A 262 3.24 -20.08 8.78
CA ARG A 262 4.65 -20.30 9.14
C ARG A 262 5.30 -19.02 9.65
N ASN A 263 4.79 -17.86 9.22
CA ASN A 263 5.16 -16.57 9.77
C ASN A 263 4.29 -16.27 10.99
N ASP A 264 4.88 -16.36 12.19
CA ASP A 264 4.11 -16.17 13.42
C ASP A 264 3.74 -14.70 13.73
N ALA A 265 4.23 -13.75 12.93
CA ALA A 265 3.99 -12.32 13.13
C ALA A 265 2.63 -11.86 12.59
N TYR A 266 1.93 -11.04 13.37
CA TYR A 266 0.77 -10.27 12.91
C TYR A 266 1.23 -8.96 12.29
N SER A 267 1.83 -9.02 11.09
CA SER A 267 2.26 -7.83 10.34
C SER A 267 1.21 -7.40 9.31
N GLU A 268 1.30 -6.16 8.81
CA GLU A 268 0.40 -5.65 7.77
C GLU A 268 0.38 -6.56 6.53
N ASP A 269 1.53 -7.14 6.16
CA ASP A 269 1.69 -8.08 5.04
C ASP A 269 1.18 -9.51 5.32
N ASN A 270 1.02 -9.88 6.59
CA ASN A 270 0.70 -11.25 6.99
C ASN A 270 -0.66 -11.38 7.69
N ILE A 271 -1.52 -10.36 7.66
CA ILE A 271 -2.87 -10.42 8.25
C ILE A 271 -3.95 -10.27 7.20
N GLN A 272 -5.08 -10.91 7.45
CA GLN A 272 -6.31 -10.78 6.68
C GLN A 272 -7.54 -10.85 7.59
N ILE A 273 -8.64 -10.21 7.18
CA ILE A 273 -9.89 -10.21 7.95
C ILE A 273 -10.75 -11.40 7.52
N THR A 274 -11.25 -12.15 8.49
CA THR A 274 -12.01 -13.40 8.25
C THR A 274 -13.20 -13.51 9.20
N HIS A 275 -14.13 -14.41 8.90
CA HIS A 275 -15.05 -14.91 9.93
C HIS A 275 -14.28 -15.81 10.90
N LEU A 276 -14.65 -15.79 12.18
CA LEU A 276 -14.06 -16.62 13.22
C LEU A 276 -14.14 -18.11 12.85
N GLY A 277 -15.28 -18.54 12.29
CA GLY A 277 -15.47 -19.90 11.81
C GLY A 277 -14.51 -20.30 10.71
N CYS A 278 -14.35 -19.46 9.69
CA CYS A 278 -13.43 -19.72 8.59
C CYS A 278 -11.98 -19.79 9.08
N ASN A 279 -11.57 -18.87 9.95
CA ASN A 279 -10.23 -18.87 10.55
C ASN A 279 -9.96 -20.16 11.34
N ARG A 280 -10.87 -20.54 12.24
CA ARG A 280 -10.75 -21.79 13.00
C ARG A 280 -10.81 -23.03 12.13
N GLY A 281 -11.65 -23.04 11.10
CA GLY A 281 -11.77 -24.14 10.15
C GLY A 281 -10.50 -24.31 9.32
N ARG A 282 -9.90 -23.20 8.86
CA ARG A 282 -8.61 -23.23 8.16
C ARG A 282 -7.51 -23.77 9.06
N ASN A 283 -7.50 -23.38 10.33
CA ASN A 283 -6.50 -23.81 11.31
C ASN A 283 -5.07 -23.59 10.76
N ASN A 284 -4.25 -24.64 10.68
CA ASN A 284 -2.87 -24.58 10.15
C ASN A 284 -2.78 -24.83 8.64
N ALA A 285 -3.91 -25.03 7.93
CA ALA A 285 -3.90 -25.30 6.51
C ALA A 285 -3.39 -24.08 5.70
N SER A 286 -2.79 -24.36 4.55
CA SER A 286 -2.46 -23.32 3.56
C SER A 286 -3.74 -22.73 2.96
N LEU A 287 -3.65 -21.54 2.38
CA LEU A 287 -4.78 -20.94 1.63
C LEU A 287 -5.22 -21.82 0.45
N ALA A 288 -4.28 -22.54 -0.19
CA ALA A 288 -4.57 -23.45 -1.28
C ALA A 288 -5.46 -24.62 -0.82
N HIS A 289 -5.04 -25.34 0.25
CA HIS A 289 -5.83 -26.45 0.80
C HIS A 289 -7.21 -25.99 1.29
N TRP A 290 -7.28 -24.80 1.89
CA TRP A 290 -8.57 -24.25 2.30
C TRP A 290 -9.48 -23.93 1.11
N SER A 291 -8.92 -23.38 0.03
CA SER A 291 -9.69 -23.06 -1.18
C SER A 291 -10.25 -24.32 -1.83
N GLU A 292 -9.46 -25.40 -1.89
CA GLU A 292 -9.91 -26.73 -2.34
C GLU A 292 -11.07 -27.24 -1.48
N TYR A 293 -10.95 -27.17 -0.15
CA TYR A 293 -12.02 -27.57 0.77
C TYR A 293 -13.31 -26.75 0.57
N VAL A 294 -13.19 -25.43 0.44
CA VAL A 294 -14.36 -24.55 0.21
C VAL A 294 -15.02 -24.84 -1.14
N ALA A 295 -14.25 -25.17 -2.18
CA ALA A 295 -14.80 -25.58 -3.48
C ALA A 295 -15.66 -26.84 -3.33
N LEU A 296 -15.15 -27.87 -2.65
CA LEU A 296 -15.91 -29.11 -2.38
C LEU A 296 -17.23 -28.86 -1.64
N MET A 297 -17.26 -27.89 -0.73
CA MET A 297 -18.47 -27.55 0.03
C MET A 297 -19.49 -26.76 -0.80
N ARG A 298 -19.02 -25.99 -1.80
CA ARG A 298 -19.89 -25.22 -2.70
C ARG A 298 -20.52 -26.08 -3.77
N ASP A 299 -19.82 -27.10 -4.26
CA ASP A 299 -20.35 -28.03 -5.28
C ASP A 299 -21.49 -28.92 -4.75
N ARG A 300 -21.73 -28.91 -3.43
CA ARG A 300 -22.79 -29.67 -2.76
C ARG A 300 -23.99 -28.82 -2.33
N ALA A 301 -23.98 -27.52 -2.60
CA ALA A 301 -25.02 -26.56 -2.21
C ALA A 301 -25.80 -26.07 -3.44
#